data_AF-A0A2M7M368-F1
#
_entry.id   AF-A0A2M7M368-F1
#
_cell.length_a   1.000
_cell.length_b   1.000
_cell.length_c   1.000
_cell.angle_alpha   90.00
_cell.angle_beta   90.00
_cell.angle_gamma   90.00
#
_symmetry.space_group_name_H-M   'P 1'
#
loop_
_entity.id
_entity.type
_entity.pdbx_description
1 polymer ?
#
loop_
_entity_poly.entity_id
_entity_poly.type
_entity_poly.pdbx_seq_one_letter_code
_entity_poly.pdbx_strand_id
1 'polypeptide(L)' 'IVQTCSIHGISPRAYLTHYLTECAKRGGPPSEDEIEAFLPHKLNEDIRERLKINKPEGPAPSS' A
#
# COMPACT_ATOMS: atom_id res chain seq x y z
N ILE A 1 3.55 7.70 -9.14
CA ILE A 1 3.47 6.82 -7.95
C ILE A 1 4.23 7.39 -6.75
N VAL A 2 5.57 7.52 -6.79
CA VAL A 2 6.36 8.01 -5.62
C VAL A 2 5.88 9.35 -5.10
N GLN A 3 5.75 10.36 -5.98
CA GLN A 3 5.26 11.69 -5.59
C GLN A 3 3.85 11.64 -4.98
N THR A 4 2.94 10.86 -5.58
CA THR A 4 1.58 10.65 -5.07
C THR A 4 1.61 10.01 -3.68
N CYS A 5 2.42 8.97 -3.47
CA CYS A 5 2.57 8.35 -2.16
C CYS A 5 3.06 9.37 -1.11
N SER A 6 4.05 10.19 -1.43
CA SER A 6 4.54 11.25 -0.54
C SER A 6 3.46 12.28 -0.18
N ILE A 7 2.68 12.76 -1.16
CA ILE A 7 1.57 13.70 -0.93
C ILE A 7 0.52 13.11 0.03
N HIS A 8 0.27 11.80 -0.06
CA HIS A 8 -0.73 11.11 0.74
C HIS A 8 -0.16 10.45 2.01
N GLY A 9 1.09 10.72 2.39
CA GLY A 9 1.72 10.17 3.59
C GLY A 9 1.92 8.65 3.57
N ILE A 10 1.92 8.05 2.38
CA ILE A 10 2.07 6.62 2.14
C ILE A 10 3.54 6.31 1.86
N SER A 11 4.09 5.26 2.48
CA SER A 11 5.39 4.73 2.13
C SER A 11 5.34 4.12 0.73
N PRO A 12 6.13 4.60 -0.25
CA PRO A 12 6.15 4.03 -1.60
C PRO A 12 6.50 2.55 -1.61
N ARG A 13 7.39 2.11 -0.72
CA ARG A 13 7.77 0.70 -0.56
C ARG A 13 6.61 -0.14 -0.04
N ALA A 14 5.91 0.34 1.00
CA ALA A 14 4.77 -0.37 1.56
C ALA A 14 3.62 -0.47 0.54
N TYR A 15 3.37 0.60 -0.20
CA TYR A 15 2.42 0.63 -1.32
C TYR A 15 2.72 -0.44 -2.38
N LEU A 16 3.96 -0.46 -2.90
CA LEU A 16 4.35 -1.43 -3.93
C LEU A 16 4.24 -2.86 -3.41
N THR A 17 4.62 -3.09 -2.15
CA THR A 17 4.49 -4.40 -1.49
C THR A 17 3.02 -4.82 -1.40
N HIS A 18 2.14 -3.92 -0.98
CA HIS A 18 0.70 -4.18 -0.91
C HIS A 18 0.12 -4.50 -2.30
N TYR A 19 0.40 -3.66 -3.30
CA TYR A 19 -0.07 -3.86 -4.66
C TYR A 19 0.37 -5.23 -5.23
N LEU A 20 1.67 -5.54 -5.17
CA LEU A 20 2.19 -6.82 -5.68
C LEU A 20 1.65 -8.03 -4.91
N THR A 21 1.39 -7.88 -3.61
CA THR A 21 0.74 -8.93 -2.81
C THR A 21 -0.68 -9.20 -3.28
N GLU A 22 -1.47 -8.16 -3.56
CA GLU A 22 -2.82 -8.33 -4.09
C GLU A 22 -2.81 -8.93 -5.50
N CYS A 23 -1.85 -8.54 -6.35
CA CYS A 23 -1.66 -9.18 -7.65
C CYS A 23 -1.37 -10.69 -7.49
N ALA A 24 -0.47 -11.05 -6.57
CA ALA A 24 -0.12 -12.45 -6.34
C ALA A 24 -1.31 -13.29 -5.85
N LYS A 25 -2.14 -12.75 -4.94
CA LYS A 25 -3.36 -13.41 -4.45
C LYS A 25 -4.38 -13.67 -5.55
N ARG A 26 -4.48 -12.75 -6.51
CA ARG A 26 -5.41 -12.83 -7.64
C ARG A 26 -4.87 -13.65 -8.81
N GLY A 27 -3.59 -14.02 -8.79
CA GLY A 27 -2.92 -14.70 -9.91
C GLY A 27 -2.58 -13.77 -11.08
N GLY A 28 -2.62 -12.45 -10.89
CA GLY A 28 -2.40 -11.46 -11.94
C GLY A 28 -2.69 -10.03 -11.49
N PRO A 29 -2.32 -9.02 -12.29
CA PRO A 29 -2.64 -7.63 -12.00
C PRO A 29 -4.15 -7.37 -12.08
N PRO A 30 -4.68 -6.34 -11.39
CA PRO A 30 -6.04 -5.87 -11.59
C PRO A 30 -6.28 -5.47 -13.05
N SER A 31 -7.53 -5.57 -13.53
CA SER A 31 -7.90 -5.04 -14.84
C SER A 31 -7.78 -3.51 -14.92
N GLU A 32 -7.90 -2.94 -16.12
CA GLU A 32 -7.92 -1.48 -16.29
C GLU A 32 -9.04 -0.80 -15.50
N ASP A 33 -10.19 -1.46 -15.35
CA ASP A 33 -11.32 -0.92 -14.57
C ASP A 33 -11.07 -1.01 -13.05
N GLU A 34 -10.28 -1.99 -12.60
CA GLU A 34 -9.99 -2.20 -11.19
C GLU A 34 -8.78 -1.38 -10.70
N ILE A 35 -7.85 -1.02 -11.59
CA ILE A 35 -6.58 -0.37 -11.21
C ILE A 35 -6.80 0.95 -10.47
N GLU A 36 -7.91 1.65 -10.74
CA GLU A 36 -8.24 2.91 -10.06
C GLU A 36 -8.35 2.73 -8.55
N ALA A 37 -8.94 1.62 -8.09
CA ALA A 37 -9.10 1.30 -6.67
C ALA A 37 -7.75 1.03 -5.98
N PHE A 38 -6.71 0.71 -6.75
CA PHE A 38 -5.37 0.48 -6.25
C PHE A 38 -4.49 1.73 -6.26
N LEU A 39 -4.95 2.87 -6.77
CA LEU A 39 -4.15 4.09 -6.78
C LEU A 39 -3.91 4.61 -5.36
N PRO A 40 -2.71 5.14 -5.04
CA PRO A 40 -2.38 5.54 -3.66
C PRO A 40 -3.40 6.49 -3.00
N HIS A 41 -4.00 7.38 -3.78
CA HIS A 41 -4.97 8.38 -3.31
C HIS A 41 -6.41 7.85 -3.26
N LYS A 42 -6.68 6.67 -3.79
CA LYS A 42 -7.99 5.98 -3.82
C LYS A 42 -8.07 4.81 -2.84
N LEU A 43 -6.93 4.38 -2.27
CA LEU A 43 -6.92 3.39 -1.20
C LEU A 43 -7.81 3.85 -0.04
N ASN A 44 -8.58 2.91 0.51
CA ASN A 44 -9.38 3.15 1.70
C ASN A 44 -8.50 3.54 2.90
N GLU A 45 -9.13 4.14 3.91
CA GLU A 45 -8.43 4.69 5.06
C GLU A 45 -7.66 3.61 5.83
N ASP A 46 -8.26 2.44 6.05
CA ASP A 46 -7.62 1.32 6.75
C ASP A 46 -6.32 0.88 6.07
N ILE A 47 -6.33 0.70 4.75
CA ILE A 47 -5.14 0.37 3.98
C ILE A 47 -4.13 1.50 4.09
N ARG A 48 -4.57 2.76 3.89
CA ARG A 48 -3.69 3.94 3.93
C ARG A 48 -2.96 4.06 5.27
N GLU A 49 -3.67 3.88 6.40
CA GLU A 49 -3.09 3.90 7.75
C GLU A 49 -2.01 2.82 7.92
N ARG A 50 -2.25 1.60 7.43
CA ARG A 50 -1.25 0.52 7.50
C ARG A 50 0.02 0.82 6.70
N LEU A 51 -0.09 1.63 5.65
CA LEU A 51 1.01 1.94 4.72
C LEU A 51 1.73 3.25 5.04
N LYS A 52 1.39 3.94 6.14
CA LYS A 52 2.04 5.19 6.54
C LYS A 52 3.55 5.05 6.75
N ILE A 53 4.27 6.13 6.49
CA ILE A 53 5.74 6.21 6.59
C ILE A 53 6.26 5.96 8.01
N ASN A 54 5.45 6.30 9.03
CA ASN A 54 5.84 6.25 10.45
C ASN A 54 4.97 5.29 11.26
N LYS A 55 4.78 4.04 10.80
CA LYS A 55 4.24 3.05 11.72
C LYS A 55 5.32 2.81 12.79
N PRO A 56 5.09 3.12 14.08
CA PRO A 56 6.05 2.74 15.11
C PRO A 56 6.24 1.24 15.00
N GLU A 57 7.49 0.80 14.88
CA GLU A 57 7.81 -0.62 15.01
C GLU A 57 7.19 -1.05 16.34
N GLY A 58 6.16 -1.89 16.27
CA GLY A 58 5.67 -2.58 17.46
C GLY A 58 6.89 -3.27 18.10
N PRO A 59 6.91 -3.42 19.43
CA PRO A 59 8.08 -3.96 20.12
C PRO A 59 8.53 -5.23 19.40
N ALA A 60 9.81 -5.26 19.03
CA ALA A 60 10.42 -6.42 18.39
C ALA A 60 10.05 -7.67 19.20
N PRO A 61 9.70 -8.80 18.57
CA PRO A 61 9.41 -10.01 19.30
C PRO A 61 10.62 -10.35 20.17
N SER A 62 10.42 -10.29 21.48
CA SER A 62 11.43 -10.71 22.46
C SER A 62 11.83 -12.14 22.11
N SER A 63 13.12 -12.32 21.83
CA SER A 63 13.74 -13.62 21.58
C SER A 63 13.72 -14.50 22.83
#